data_AF-L2GSE3-F1
#
_entry.id   AF-L2GSE3-F1
#
_cell.length_a   1.000
_cell.length_b   1.000
_cell.length_c   1.000
_cell.angle_alpha   90.00
_cell.angle_beta   90.00
_cell.angle_gamma   90.00
#
_symmetry.space_group_name_H-M   'P 1'
#
loop_
_entity.id
_entity.type
_entity.pdbx_description
1 polymer ?
#
loop_
_entity_poly.entity_id
_entity_poly.type
_entity_poly.pdbx_seq_one_letter_code
_entity_poly.pdbx_strand_id
1 'polypeptide(L)'
;MKICVIGAGPSTYYLTKHLHTHAPSTTVHVFERRSSPLQSLNLFSIKPRMHMNSVLCNIKVHGSMLERLSTFYDGVVVAVGGRARRLGDGLNKFTVYGEDVIRKGNGLERVNRRSAWLLENVLKSSSDRGNGESGHVANWGAELKNGAEGGIIKIEAAESATGNNAANRDRTLNENNTEHKKVQTSINKNKTHELAAHAKAFSKLRRVAIVGAGDVSLDVASMLYTHGVPQIFILSRAELAKCAFSAHELRKCVHDKNVCVQGGVLGDDRKGRIVRDGIEGYKMRRDGINTDKGMLEVENGTEKENDKNEMVHKEMEGNSSTTTFGTPPVQFNRLETNAFNRTQTNQSKQTLYLLLNTVLQSIRKKASSYNLTLQTKEGNKELKNIDLVVNCTGYTGRDLSRYVCDKPVYFLGWCKDARGSLGVVKGRAVELADRMIDELDLK
;
A
#
# COMPACT_ATOMS: atom_id res chain seq x y z
N MET A 1 -12.51 26.73 -17.24
CA MET A 1 -11.13 26.39 -16.81
C MET A 1 -10.82 24.93 -17.09
N LYS A 2 -9.58 24.62 -17.46
CA LYS A 2 -9.06 23.28 -17.78
C LYS A 2 -7.94 22.91 -16.81
N ILE A 3 -8.11 21.81 -16.08
CA ILE A 3 -7.12 21.30 -15.13
C ILE A 3 -6.54 19.98 -15.64
N CYS A 4 -5.21 19.87 -15.62
CA CYS A 4 -4.50 18.63 -15.90
C CYS A 4 -4.14 17.93 -14.58
N VAL A 5 -4.45 16.64 -14.45
CA VAL A 5 -4.04 15.83 -13.30
C VAL A 5 -3.15 14.67 -13.75
N ILE A 6 -1.97 14.54 -13.16
CA ILE A 6 -0.98 13.50 -13.49
C ILE A 6 -1.03 12.41 -12.42
N GLY A 7 -1.58 11.26 -12.79
CA GLY A 7 -1.84 10.10 -11.92
C GLY A 7 -3.32 9.96 -11.58
N ALA A 8 -3.86 8.75 -11.71
CA ALA A 8 -5.26 8.42 -11.43
C ALA A 8 -5.39 7.57 -10.16
N GLY A 9 -4.79 8.03 -9.06
CA GLY A 9 -4.88 7.40 -7.74
C GLY A 9 -6.12 7.83 -6.93
N PRO A 10 -6.24 7.35 -5.67
CA PRO A 10 -7.33 7.73 -4.77
C PRO A 10 -7.41 9.24 -4.52
N SER A 11 -6.26 9.91 -4.42
CA SER A 11 -6.18 11.37 -4.25
C SER A 11 -6.86 12.11 -5.39
N THR A 12 -6.57 11.69 -6.63
CA THR A 12 -7.16 12.26 -7.84
C THR A 12 -8.67 12.08 -7.85
N TYR A 13 -9.15 10.91 -7.46
CA TYR A 13 -10.59 10.67 -7.32
C TYR A 13 -11.27 11.65 -6.37
N TYR A 14 -10.71 11.86 -5.18
CA TYR A 14 -11.30 12.77 -4.21
C TYR A 14 -11.25 14.22 -4.69
N LEU A 15 -10.14 14.65 -5.28
CA LEU A 15 -9.98 15.98 -5.85
C LEU A 15 -11.03 16.26 -6.93
N THR A 16 -11.13 15.39 -7.94
CA THR A 16 -12.05 15.63 -9.05
C THR A 16 -13.50 15.54 -8.62
N LYS A 17 -13.82 14.67 -7.65
CA LYS A 17 -15.16 14.61 -7.08
C LYS A 17 -15.53 15.95 -6.45
N HIS A 18 -14.61 16.54 -5.68
CA HIS A 18 -14.84 17.83 -5.03
C HIS A 18 -14.96 18.98 -6.03
N LEU A 19 -14.04 19.05 -7.00
CA LEU A 19 -14.09 20.05 -8.08
C LEU A 19 -15.37 19.95 -8.90
N HIS A 20 -15.83 18.76 -9.26
CA HIS A 20 -17.06 18.60 -10.02
C HIS A 20 -18.30 19.08 -9.24
N THR A 21 -18.28 18.96 -7.91
CA THR A 21 -19.37 19.43 -7.05
C THR A 21 -19.37 20.95 -6.87
N HIS A 22 -18.20 21.59 -6.73
CA HIS A 22 -18.11 23.00 -6.34
C HIS A 22 -17.67 23.95 -7.47
N ALA A 23 -17.19 23.41 -8.59
CA ALA A 23 -16.77 24.13 -9.79
C ALA A 23 -17.15 23.31 -11.05
N PRO A 24 -18.45 23.09 -11.32
CA PRO A 24 -18.94 22.19 -12.38
C PRO A 24 -18.53 22.63 -13.80
N SER A 25 -18.20 23.90 -14.00
CA SER A 25 -17.66 24.46 -15.26
C SER A 25 -16.21 24.03 -15.53
N THR A 26 -15.52 23.47 -14.52
CA THR A 26 -14.12 23.02 -14.64
C THR A 26 -14.02 21.70 -15.38
N THR A 27 -13.28 21.69 -16.48
CA THR A 27 -12.92 20.46 -17.20
C THR A 27 -11.64 19.89 -16.61
N VAL A 28 -11.67 18.65 -16.11
CA VAL A 28 -10.49 17.98 -15.58
C VAL A 28 -10.07 16.86 -16.53
N HIS A 29 -8.81 16.82 -16.96
CA HIS A 29 -8.23 15.69 -17.71
C HIS A 29 -7.21 14.96 -16.84
N VAL A 30 -7.35 13.64 -16.73
CA VAL A 30 -6.50 12.81 -15.88
C VAL A 30 -5.60 11.93 -16.74
N PHE A 31 -4.29 12.06 -16.59
CA PHE A 31 -3.28 11.28 -17.29
C PHE A 31 -2.76 10.15 -16.39
N GLU A 32 -2.98 8.90 -16.78
CA GLU A 32 -2.54 7.72 -16.03
C GLU A 32 -1.51 6.93 -16.85
N ARG A 33 -0.36 6.65 -16.22
CA ARG A 33 0.72 5.88 -16.84
C ARG A 33 0.31 4.44 -17.12
N ARG A 34 -0.56 3.90 -16.28
CA ARG A 34 -1.00 2.51 -16.35
C ARG A 34 -2.25 2.36 -17.24
N SER A 35 -2.56 1.12 -17.59
CA SER A 35 -3.70 0.79 -18.45
C SER A 35 -5.06 0.94 -17.77
N SER A 36 -5.07 1.11 -16.45
CA SER A 36 -6.29 1.29 -15.68
C SER A 36 -6.09 2.30 -14.55
N PRO A 37 -7.10 3.12 -14.23
CA PRO A 37 -7.06 4.01 -13.09
C PRO A 37 -7.24 3.24 -11.78
N LEU A 38 -7.00 3.93 -10.66
CA LEU A 38 -7.27 3.46 -9.31
C LEU A 38 -6.66 2.09 -8.98
N GLN A 39 -5.55 1.72 -9.62
CA GLN A 39 -5.00 0.37 -9.44
C GLN A 39 -4.70 0.05 -7.98
N SER A 40 -4.27 1.04 -7.18
CA SER A 40 -4.06 0.81 -5.75
C SER A 40 -5.37 0.49 -5.04
N LEU A 41 -6.50 1.10 -5.40
CA LEU A 41 -7.80 0.73 -4.84
C LEU A 41 -8.29 -0.64 -5.34
N ASN A 42 -7.91 -1.04 -6.56
CA ASN A 42 -8.19 -2.40 -7.03
C ASN A 42 -7.44 -3.49 -6.25
N LEU A 43 -6.39 -3.13 -5.49
CA LEU A 43 -5.73 -4.05 -4.55
C LEU A 43 -6.55 -4.27 -3.28
N PHE A 44 -7.48 -3.36 -2.97
CA PHE A 44 -8.26 -3.36 -1.75
C PHE A 44 -9.74 -3.60 -2.08
N SER A 45 -10.53 -4.09 -1.12
CA SER A 45 -11.92 -4.49 -1.35
C SER A 45 -12.88 -3.35 -1.72
N ILE A 46 -12.40 -2.10 -1.78
CA ILE A 46 -13.21 -0.91 -2.04
C ILE A 46 -13.03 -0.49 -3.50
N LYS A 47 -14.07 -0.64 -4.32
CA LYS A 47 -14.11 -0.23 -5.72
C LYS A 47 -14.97 1.03 -5.89
N PRO A 48 -14.45 2.24 -5.66
CA PRO A 48 -15.23 3.43 -6.00
C PRO A 48 -15.45 3.47 -7.52
N ARG A 49 -16.69 3.78 -7.92
CA ARG A 49 -16.98 4.10 -9.32
C ARG A 49 -16.53 5.52 -9.57
N MET A 50 -15.52 5.69 -10.43
CA MET A 50 -15.13 7.00 -10.91
C MET A 50 -15.99 7.38 -12.10
N HIS A 51 -16.81 8.42 -11.93
CA HIS A 51 -17.38 9.17 -13.05
C HIS A 51 -16.32 10.18 -13.50
N MET A 52 -15.29 9.70 -14.20
CA MET A 52 -14.30 10.55 -14.85
C MET A 52 -14.48 10.41 -16.35
N ASN A 53 -14.99 11.45 -17.01
CA ASN A 53 -15.26 11.44 -18.44
C ASN A 53 -13.97 11.50 -19.29
N SER A 54 -12.79 11.55 -18.66
CA SER A 54 -11.53 12.00 -19.31
C SER A 54 -10.27 11.42 -18.64
N VAL A 55 -10.26 10.11 -18.33
CA VAL A 55 -9.01 9.43 -17.93
C VAL A 55 -8.29 8.88 -19.14
N LEU A 56 -7.14 9.47 -19.45
CA LEU A 56 -6.25 9.04 -20.51
C LEU A 56 -5.20 8.07 -19.95
N CYS A 57 -5.46 6.78 -20.12
CA CYS A 57 -4.59 5.70 -19.64
C CYS A 57 -3.42 5.41 -20.60
N ASN A 58 -2.41 4.70 -20.10
CA ASN A 58 -1.14 4.39 -20.79
C ASN A 58 -0.32 5.62 -21.22
N ILE A 59 -0.54 6.78 -20.60
CA ILE A 59 0.20 8.01 -20.90
C ILE A 59 1.15 8.33 -19.75
N LYS A 60 2.46 8.26 -20.03
CA LYS A 60 3.49 8.65 -19.08
C LYS A 60 3.86 10.12 -19.31
N VAL A 61 3.44 11.01 -18.41
CA VAL A 61 3.83 12.42 -18.48
C VAL A 61 5.28 12.59 -18.01
N HIS A 62 6.13 13.07 -18.92
CA HIS A 62 7.52 13.46 -18.71
C HIS A 62 7.65 15.00 -18.65
N GLY A 63 8.81 15.54 -18.27
CA GLY A 63 9.02 16.99 -18.14
C GLY A 63 8.69 17.78 -19.41
N SER A 64 9.23 17.37 -20.57
CA SER A 64 8.91 18.02 -21.86
C SER A 64 7.43 17.91 -22.26
N MET A 65 6.77 16.81 -21.88
CA MET A 65 5.33 16.68 -22.08
C MET A 65 4.55 17.60 -21.16
N LEU A 66 5.02 17.80 -19.92
CA LEU A 66 4.39 18.70 -18.95
C LEU A 66 4.39 20.14 -19.46
N GLU A 67 5.52 20.62 -19.98
CA GLU A 67 5.66 21.94 -20.59
C GLU A 67 4.70 22.16 -21.76
N ARG A 68 4.55 21.14 -22.62
CA ARG A 68 3.54 21.18 -23.69
C ARG A 68 2.13 21.19 -23.13
N LEU A 69 1.83 20.37 -22.13
CA LEU A 69 0.52 20.33 -21.50
C LEU A 69 0.18 21.68 -20.87
N SER A 70 1.10 22.36 -20.19
CA SER A 70 0.83 23.66 -19.56
C SER A 70 0.39 24.76 -20.52
N THR A 71 0.60 24.61 -21.83
CA THR A 71 0.03 25.54 -22.83
C THR A 71 -1.48 25.38 -23.02
N PHE A 72 -2.06 24.23 -22.65
CA PHE A 72 -3.47 23.89 -22.85
C PHE A 72 -4.32 23.88 -21.57
N TYR A 73 -3.69 23.99 -20.40
CA TYR A 73 -4.35 23.91 -19.10
C TYR A 73 -4.04 25.14 -18.25
N ASP A 74 -4.98 25.50 -17.39
CA ASP A 74 -4.90 26.64 -16.49
C ASP A 74 -4.16 26.29 -15.20
N GLY A 75 -4.19 25.00 -14.81
CA GLY A 75 -3.46 24.48 -13.65
C GLY A 75 -3.10 23.01 -13.81
N VAL A 76 -2.05 22.58 -13.11
CA VAL A 76 -1.54 21.21 -13.13
C VAL A 76 -1.51 20.63 -11.72
N VAL A 77 -2.03 19.41 -11.55
CA VAL A 77 -1.94 18.66 -10.29
C VAL A 77 -1.13 17.40 -10.49
N VAL A 78 -0.07 17.24 -9.71
CA VAL A 78 0.78 16.05 -9.70
C VAL A 78 0.35 15.13 -8.56
N ALA A 79 -0.22 13.98 -8.92
CA ALA A 79 -0.80 12.98 -8.00
C ALA A 79 -0.25 11.56 -8.26
N VAL A 80 1.05 11.47 -8.57
CA VAL A 80 1.73 10.24 -9.03
C VAL A 80 2.03 9.20 -7.94
N GLY A 81 1.58 9.44 -6.71
CA GLY A 81 1.81 8.60 -5.54
C GLY A 81 3.27 8.51 -5.08
N GLY A 82 3.51 7.73 -4.03
CA GLY A 82 4.83 7.53 -3.45
C GLY A 82 5.76 6.67 -4.30
N ARG A 83 7.01 6.54 -3.85
CA ARG A 83 8.02 5.60 -4.35
C ARG A 83 8.33 4.59 -3.26
N ALA A 84 8.39 3.29 -3.59
CA ALA A 84 8.75 2.28 -2.60
C ALA A 84 10.14 2.54 -2.00
N ARG A 85 10.25 2.45 -0.67
CA ARG A 85 11.52 2.63 0.04
C ARG A 85 12.46 1.45 -0.23
N ARG A 86 13.76 1.71 -0.39
CA ARG A 86 14.78 0.69 -0.61
C ARG A 86 15.45 0.31 0.71
N LEU A 87 15.79 -0.97 0.88
CA LEU A 87 16.53 -1.51 2.03
C LEU A 87 18.06 -1.30 1.95
N GLY A 88 18.53 -0.37 1.12
CA GLY A 88 19.94 -0.27 0.72
C GLY A 88 20.28 -1.20 -0.45
N ASP A 89 21.31 -0.87 -1.24
CA ASP A 89 21.57 -1.54 -2.53
C ASP A 89 21.96 -3.01 -2.39
N GLY A 90 22.70 -3.37 -1.33
CA GLY A 90 23.11 -4.74 -1.05
C GLY A 90 21.94 -5.68 -0.73
N LEU A 91 20.92 -5.19 -0.01
CA LEU A 91 19.74 -5.98 0.36
C LEU A 91 18.70 -5.98 -0.77
N ASN A 92 18.46 -4.83 -1.39
CA ASN A 92 17.34 -4.64 -2.31
C ASN A 92 17.41 -5.60 -3.53
N LYS A 93 18.59 -6.16 -3.87
CA LYS A 93 18.77 -7.13 -5.00
C LYS A 93 18.17 -8.50 -4.76
N PHE A 94 17.83 -8.82 -3.52
CA PHE A 94 17.19 -10.07 -3.16
C PHE A 94 15.75 -9.89 -2.68
N THR A 95 15.21 -8.68 -2.72
CA THR A 95 13.88 -8.38 -2.17
C THR A 95 12.89 -7.97 -3.25
N VAL A 96 11.64 -8.40 -3.07
CA VAL A 96 10.48 -7.99 -3.87
C VAL A 96 9.67 -6.97 -3.08
N TYR A 97 9.07 -5.94 -3.70
CA TYR A 97 8.22 -5.00 -2.96
C TYR A 97 6.89 -5.62 -2.55
N GLY A 98 6.34 -5.23 -1.40
CA GLY A 98 5.04 -5.73 -0.92
C GLY A 98 3.89 -5.51 -1.91
N GLU A 99 3.79 -4.31 -2.50
CA GLU A 99 2.77 -4.02 -3.53
C GLU A 99 2.88 -4.96 -4.73
N ASP A 100 4.10 -5.27 -5.16
CA ASP A 100 4.38 -6.15 -6.29
C ASP A 100 3.95 -7.60 -6.00
N VAL A 101 4.11 -8.05 -4.75
CA VAL A 101 3.64 -9.36 -4.27
C VAL A 101 2.11 -9.42 -4.26
N ILE A 102 1.42 -8.41 -3.71
CA ILE A 102 -0.05 -8.33 -3.71
C ILE A 102 -0.60 -8.28 -5.14
N ARG A 103 -0.01 -7.46 -6.01
CA ARG A 103 -0.39 -7.37 -7.43
C ARG A 103 -0.31 -8.74 -8.11
N LYS A 104 0.80 -9.46 -7.93
CA LYS A 104 0.98 -10.77 -8.54
C LYS A 104 -0.01 -11.80 -8.00
N GLY A 105 -0.25 -11.81 -6.68
CA GLY A 105 -1.22 -12.70 -6.03
C GLY A 105 -2.64 -12.49 -6.52
N ASN A 106 -3.01 -11.23 -6.77
CA ASN A 106 -4.33 -10.86 -7.29
C ASN A 106 -4.43 -10.91 -8.83
N GLY A 107 -3.44 -11.47 -9.52
CA GLY A 107 -3.46 -11.62 -11.00
C GLY A 107 -3.40 -10.29 -11.76
N LEU A 108 -2.73 -9.26 -11.22
CA LEU A 108 -2.60 -7.96 -11.89
C LEU A 108 -1.32 -7.89 -12.76
N GLU A 109 -1.49 -7.45 -14.01
CA GLU A 109 -0.51 -7.61 -15.11
C GLU A 109 0.80 -6.81 -15.01
N ARG A 110 0.96 -5.92 -14.02
CA ARG A 110 2.14 -5.04 -13.96
C ARG A 110 2.78 -5.00 -12.58
N VAL A 111 3.83 -5.81 -12.47
CA VAL A 111 4.81 -5.85 -11.38
C VAL A 111 6.07 -5.11 -11.83
N ASN A 112 6.83 -4.50 -10.91
CA ASN A 112 8.16 -3.96 -11.27
C ASN A 112 9.01 -5.05 -11.95
N ARG A 113 9.71 -4.73 -13.06
CA ARG A 113 10.49 -5.71 -13.84
C ARG A 113 11.46 -6.55 -13.00
N ARG A 114 12.13 -5.93 -12.02
CA ARG A 114 13.02 -6.63 -11.07
C ARG A 114 12.25 -7.59 -10.18
N SER A 115 11.13 -7.12 -9.64
CA SER A 115 10.25 -7.91 -8.78
C SER A 115 9.61 -9.07 -9.54
N ALA A 116 9.19 -8.85 -10.79
CA ALA A 116 8.70 -9.89 -11.68
C ALA A 116 9.76 -10.98 -11.90
N TRP A 117 10.99 -10.58 -12.27
CA TRP A 117 12.10 -11.51 -12.47
C TRP A 117 12.46 -12.30 -11.20
N LEU A 118 12.53 -11.64 -10.03
CA LEU A 118 12.79 -12.31 -8.76
C LEU A 118 11.68 -13.29 -8.40
N LEU A 119 10.41 -12.88 -8.54
CA LEU A 119 9.27 -13.76 -8.31
C LEU A 119 9.32 -14.96 -9.25
N GLU A 120 9.52 -14.76 -10.55
CA GLU A 120 9.61 -15.87 -11.52
C GLU A 120 10.73 -16.86 -11.17
N ASN A 121 11.91 -16.39 -10.77
CA ASN A 121 13.01 -17.28 -10.38
C ASN A 121 12.71 -18.08 -9.11
N VAL A 122 12.12 -17.45 -8.10
CA VAL A 122 11.70 -18.13 -6.86
C VAL A 122 10.60 -19.15 -7.15
N LEU A 123 9.65 -18.79 -8.03
CA LEU A 123 8.52 -19.63 -8.39
C LEU A 123 8.89 -20.79 -9.33
N LYS A 124 9.89 -20.62 -10.20
CA LYS A 124 10.44 -21.68 -11.06
C LYS A 124 11.28 -22.68 -10.27
N SER A 125 12.25 -22.20 -9.49
CA SER A 125 13.15 -23.07 -8.70
C SER A 125 12.46 -23.95 -7.66
N SER A 126 11.27 -23.53 -7.21
CA SER A 126 10.45 -24.36 -6.32
C SER A 126 9.69 -25.48 -7.04
N SER A 127 9.53 -25.40 -8.37
CA SER A 127 8.97 -26.47 -9.19
C SER A 127 9.89 -27.68 -9.27
N ASP A 128 11.19 -27.45 -9.36
CA ASP A 128 12.17 -28.50 -9.59
C ASP A 128 12.40 -29.36 -8.33
N ARG A 129 12.10 -28.82 -7.13
CA ARG A 129 12.20 -29.56 -5.86
C ARG A 129 11.23 -30.74 -5.73
N GLY A 130 10.18 -30.80 -6.56
CA GLY A 130 9.16 -31.87 -6.50
C GLY A 130 9.52 -33.11 -7.33
N ASN A 131 10.47 -33.02 -8.26
CA ASN A 131 10.58 -33.98 -9.36
C ASN A 131 11.93 -34.72 -9.50
N GLY A 132 12.93 -34.50 -8.66
CA GLY A 132 14.09 -35.41 -8.68
C GLY A 132 15.38 -34.88 -8.07
N GLU A 133 15.99 -35.71 -7.22
CA GLU A 133 17.43 -35.79 -7.12
C GLU A 133 17.98 -36.31 -8.46
N SER A 134 18.65 -35.46 -9.23
CA SER A 134 19.87 -35.78 -9.99
C SER A 134 20.23 -34.62 -10.95
N GLY A 135 21.51 -34.25 -10.95
CA GLY A 135 22.13 -33.63 -12.12
C GLY A 135 22.35 -32.11 -12.09
N HIS A 136 23.59 -31.73 -11.78
CA HIS A 136 24.34 -30.58 -12.28
C HIS A 136 23.79 -29.15 -12.15
N VAL A 137 24.41 -28.41 -11.22
CA VAL A 137 24.41 -26.95 -11.19
C VAL A 137 25.38 -26.42 -12.24
N ALA A 138 24.87 -25.86 -13.33
CA ALA A 138 25.64 -25.09 -14.29
C ALA A 138 25.58 -23.58 -14.00
N ASN A 139 26.71 -22.96 -14.30
CA ASN A 139 27.16 -21.59 -14.08
C ASN A 139 26.29 -20.54 -14.79
N TRP A 140 25.79 -19.50 -14.09
CA TRP A 140 25.06 -18.38 -14.72
C TRP A 140 25.54 -17.03 -14.18
N GLY A 141 26.48 -16.44 -14.92
CA GLY A 141 26.85 -15.03 -14.86
C GLY A 141 27.07 -14.55 -16.29
N ALA A 142 26.51 -13.38 -16.60
CA ALA A 142 26.53 -12.67 -17.88
C ALA A 142 25.53 -13.14 -18.94
N GLU A 143 24.41 -12.41 -19.07
CA GLU A 143 23.90 -11.90 -20.36
C GLU A 143 22.67 -11.01 -20.14
N LEU A 144 22.88 -9.70 -20.15
CA LEU A 144 21.85 -8.70 -20.42
C LEU A 144 22.50 -7.60 -21.26
N LYS A 145 22.64 -7.86 -22.56
CA LYS A 145 22.79 -6.83 -23.59
C LYS A 145 21.91 -7.20 -24.79
N ASN A 146 21.08 -6.24 -25.17
CA ASN A 146 20.36 -6.10 -26.44
C ASN A 146 19.19 -7.10 -26.65
N GLY A 147 18.09 -6.78 -27.33
CA GLY A 147 17.77 -5.62 -28.14
C GLY A 147 16.29 -5.24 -28.03
N ALA A 148 16.03 -3.97 -28.32
CA ALA A 148 14.72 -3.45 -28.62
C ALA A 148 14.67 -3.26 -30.14
N GLU A 149 13.84 -4.04 -30.83
CA GLU A 149 13.43 -3.73 -32.20
C GLU A 149 11.91 -3.75 -32.25
N GLY A 150 11.36 -2.61 -32.68
CA GLY A 150 9.94 -2.35 -32.78
C GLY A 150 9.41 -2.78 -34.14
N GLY A 151 8.32 -3.54 -34.13
CA GLY A 151 7.48 -3.77 -35.31
C GLY A 151 6.37 -2.73 -35.38
N ILE A 152 6.37 -1.93 -36.44
CA ILE A 152 5.28 -1.03 -36.83
C ILE A 152 4.24 -1.87 -37.59
N ILE A 153 3.01 -1.97 -37.09
CA ILE A 153 1.89 -2.57 -37.82
C ILE A 153 1.15 -1.46 -38.55
N LYS A 154 1.20 -1.47 -39.89
CA LYS A 154 0.30 -0.71 -40.77
C LYS A 154 -1.08 -1.35 -40.71
N ILE A 155 -2.11 -0.54 -40.45
CA ILE A 155 -3.51 -0.92 -40.62
C ILE A 155 -4.00 -0.18 -41.87
N GLU A 156 -4.35 -0.93 -42.91
CA GLU A 156 -5.04 -0.42 -44.09
C GLU A 156 -6.53 -0.26 -43.81
N ALA A 157 -7.08 0.86 -44.28
CA ALA A 157 -8.48 1.19 -44.21
C ALA A 157 -9.26 0.44 -45.30
N ALA A 158 -10.34 -0.23 -44.91
CA ALA A 158 -11.33 -0.75 -45.84
C ALA A 158 -12.57 0.15 -45.79
N GLU A 159 -12.80 0.86 -46.89
CA GLU A 159 -14.09 1.48 -47.22
C GLU A 159 -15.00 0.42 -47.85
N SER A 160 -16.26 0.32 -47.41
CA SER A 160 -17.34 -0.12 -48.28
C SER A 160 -18.73 0.27 -47.76
N ALA A 161 -19.40 1.06 -48.61
CA ALA A 161 -20.80 0.95 -49.03
C ALA A 161 -21.93 1.00 -47.99
N THR A 162 -22.64 2.13 -48.04
CA THR A 162 -24.02 2.35 -47.59
C THR A 162 -25.02 1.63 -48.50
N GLY A 163 -25.96 0.89 -47.90
CA GLY A 163 -27.10 0.30 -48.59
C GLY A 163 -28.26 0.05 -47.61
N ASN A 164 -29.39 0.68 -47.89
CA ASN A 164 -30.63 0.68 -47.12
C ASN A 164 -31.17 -0.73 -46.80
N ASN A 165 -31.63 -0.96 -45.55
CA ASN A 165 -32.76 -1.86 -45.25
C ASN A 165 -33.24 -1.69 -43.80
N ALA A 166 -34.41 -1.07 -43.63
CA ALA A 166 -35.03 -0.76 -42.33
C ALA A 166 -35.82 -1.93 -41.70
N ALA A 167 -35.88 -3.10 -42.34
CA ALA A 167 -36.66 -4.25 -41.86
C ALA A 167 -35.84 -5.30 -41.07
N ASN A 168 -34.52 -5.11 -40.90
CA ASN A 168 -33.64 -6.12 -40.27
C ASN A 168 -33.14 -5.74 -38.86
N ARG A 169 -33.55 -4.57 -38.34
CA ARG A 169 -33.02 -4.03 -37.06
C ARG A 169 -33.36 -4.87 -35.83
N ASP A 170 -34.55 -5.48 -35.78
CA ASP A 170 -34.99 -6.23 -34.59
C ASP A 170 -34.39 -7.65 -34.48
N ARG A 171 -33.95 -8.26 -35.59
CA ARG A 171 -33.21 -9.55 -35.54
C ARG A 171 -31.74 -9.34 -35.16
N THR A 172 -31.09 -8.32 -35.72
CA THR A 172 -29.68 -8.01 -35.39
C THR A 172 -29.47 -7.57 -33.94
N LEU A 173 -30.46 -6.94 -33.29
CA LEU A 173 -30.37 -6.57 -31.87
C LEU A 173 -30.35 -7.79 -30.94
N ASN A 174 -31.00 -8.89 -31.32
CA ASN A 174 -31.05 -10.10 -30.49
C ASN A 174 -29.81 -11.00 -30.71
N GLU A 175 -29.31 -11.09 -31.94
CA GLU A 175 -28.07 -11.82 -32.26
C GLU A 175 -26.83 -11.12 -31.68
N ASN A 176 -26.74 -9.77 -31.79
CA ASN A 176 -25.65 -8.99 -31.19
C ASN A 176 -25.64 -9.09 -29.66
N ASN A 177 -26.80 -9.17 -29.01
CA ASN A 177 -26.88 -9.40 -27.55
C ASN A 177 -26.42 -10.81 -27.16
N THR A 178 -26.64 -11.80 -28.03
CA THR A 178 -26.24 -13.19 -27.79
C THR A 178 -24.74 -13.38 -28.01
N GLU A 179 -24.16 -12.72 -29.02
CA GLU A 179 -22.71 -12.66 -29.23
C GLU A 179 -22.00 -11.88 -28.13
N HIS A 180 -22.52 -10.71 -27.71
CA HIS A 180 -21.96 -9.98 -26.58
C HIS A 180 -21.98 -10.81 -25.28
N LYS A 181 -23.07 -11.55 -25.01
CA LYS A 181 -23.12 -12.48 -23.88
C LYS A 181 -22.10 -13.61 -24.03
N LYS A 182 -21.96 -14.23 -25.20
CA LYS A 182 -20.94 -15.29 -25.43
C LYS A 182 -19.53 -14.76 -25.23
N VAL A 183 -19.19 -13.59 -25.80
CA VAL A 183 -17.89 -12.93 -25.65
C VAL A 183 -17.62 -12.59 -24.18
N GLN A 184 -18.60 -12.05 -23.45
CA GLN A 184 -18.45 -11.71 -22.04
C GLN A 184 -18.30 -12.95 -21.14
N THR A 185 -18.97 -14.06 -21.49
CA THR A 185 -18.82 -15.35 -20.79
C THR A 185 -17.45 -15.95 -21.03
N SER A 186 -16.92 -15.87 -22.26
CA SER A 186 -15.56 -16.32 -22.61
C SER A 186 -14.48 -15.49 -21.92
N ILE A 187 -14.64 -14.15 -21.87
CA ILE A 187 -13.74 -13.26 -21.13
C ILE A 187 -13.73 -13.61 -19.63
N ASN A 188 -14.89 -13.87 -19.04
CA ASN A 188 -14.99 -14.26 -17.63
C ASN A 188 -14.34 -15.62 -17.35
N LYS A 189 -14.52 -16.62 -18.22
CA LYS A 189 -13.88 -17.95 -18.08
C LYS A 189 -12.36 -17.85 -18.15
N ASN A 190 -11.82 -17.08 -19.11
CA ASN A 190 -10.37 -16.88 -19.23
C ASN A 190 -9.80 -16.20 -17.99
N LYS A 191 -10.50 -15.17 -17.47
CA LYS A 191 -10.10 -14.47 -16.25
C LYS A 191 -10.10 -15.37 -15.02
N THR A 192 -11.05 -16.30 -14.89
CA THR A 192 -11.05 -17.30 -13.80
C THR A 192 -9.90 -18.30 -13.91
N HIS A 193 -9.54 -18.74 -15.13
CA HIS A 193 -8.42 -19.64 -15.35
C HIS A 193 -7.07 -18.97 -15.04
N GLU A 194 -6.89 -17.71 -15.44
CA GLU A 194 -5.68 -16.93 -15.12
C GLU A 194 -5.55 -16.69 -13.62
N LEU A 195 -6.64 -16.32 -12.94
CA LEU A 195 -6.65 -16.16 -11.49
C LEU A 195 -6.30 -17.47 -10.77
N ALA A 196 -6.82 -18.62 -11.23
CA ALA A 196 -6.50 -19.93 -10.68
C ALA A 196 -5.04 -20.33 -10.94
N ALA A 197 -4.49 -20.01 -12.12
CA ALA A 197 -3.08 -20.24 -12.45
C ALA A 197 -2.14 -19.38 -11.60
N HIS A 198 -2.48 -18.10 -11.39
CA HIS A 198 -1.75 -17.22 -10.50
C HIS A 198 -1.86 -17.63 -9.03
N ALA A 199 -3.01 -18.18 -8.61
CA ALA A 199 -3.19 -18.65 -7.25
C ALA A 199 -2.28 -19.83 -6.88
N LYS A 200 -1.81 -20.60 -7.87
CA LYS A 200 -0.86 -21.70 -7.66
C LYS A 200 0.60 -21.24 -7.58
N ALA A 201 0.91 -19.97 -7.86
CA ALA A 201 2.28 -19.50 -7.85
C ALA A 201 2.88 -19.64 -6.43
N PHE A 202 2.25 -19.02 -5.44
CA PHE A 202 2.82 -18.93 -4.10
C PHE A 202 2.70 -20.20 -3.26
N SER A 203 1.93 -21.19 -3.70
CA SER A 203 1.69 -22.43 -2.93
C SER A 203 2.93 -23.31 -2.74
N LYS A 204 4.00 -23.05 -3.49
CA LYS A 204 5.29 -23.75 -3.34
C LYS A 204 6.21 -23.10 -2.30
N LEU A 205 5.90 -21.88 -1.85
CA LEU A 205 6.70 -21.20 -0.83
C LEU A 205 6.40 -21.81 0.54
N ARG A 206 7.47 -22.11 1.30
CA ARG A 206 7.37 -22.64 2.66
C ARG A 206 7.61 -21.55 3.68
N ARG A 207 8.63 -20.72 3.46
CA ARG A 207 9.06 -19.70 4.42
C ARG A 207 9.26 -18.36 3.74
N VAL A 208 8.53 -17.34 4.18
CA VAL A 208 8.64 -15.98 3.63
C VAL A 208 9.03 -15.01 4.73
N ALA A 209 10.01 -14.15 4.46
CA ALA A 209 10.36 -13.05 5.35
C ALA A 209 9.85 -11.72 4.78
N ILE A 210 9.17 -10.92 5.59
CA ILE A 210 8.65 -9.59 5.25
C ILE A 210 9.37 -8.56 6.12
N VAL A 211 10.01 -7.58 5.50
CA VAL A 211 10.78 -6.55 6.19
C VAL A 211 9.95 -5.27 6.30
N GLY A 212 9.61 -4.87 7.52
CA GLY A 212 8.74 -3.74 7.81
C GLY A 212 7.43 -4.18 8.46
N ALA A 213 6.98 -3.41 9.44
CA ALA A 213 5.81 -3.70 10.27
C ALA A 213 4.77 -2.58 10.16
N GLY A 214 4.03 -2.58 9.07
CA GLY A 214 2.85 -1.74 8.85
C GLY A 214 1.74 -2.52 8.15
N ASP A 215 0.57 -1.92 7.93
CA ASP A 215 -0.60 -2.64 7.37
C ASP A 215 -0.29 -3.42 6.08
N VAL A 216 0.52 -2.86 5.17
CA VAL A 216 0.94 -3.55 3.93
C VAL A 216 1.64 -4.88 4.20
N SER A 217 2.39 -5.01 5.29
CA SER A 217 3.02 -6.30 5.64
C SER A 217 2.00 -7.34 6.11
N LEU A 218 0.91 -6.92 6.76
CA LEU A 218 -0.21 -7.80 7.13
C LEU A 218 -1.04 -8.16 5.90
N ASP A 219 -1.26 -7.23 4.97
CA ASP A 219 -1.92 -7.51 3.68
C ASP A 219 -1.15 -8.57 2.87
N VAL A 220 0.19 -8.42 2.78
CA VAL A 220 1.05 -9.41 2.13
C VAL A 220 0.96 -10.75 2.84
N ALA A 221 1.02 -10.77 4.18
CA ALA A 221 0.94 -12.02 4.95
C ALA A 221 -0.41 -12.72 4.75
N SER A 222 -1.51 -11.98 4.86
CA SER A 222 -2.87 -12.50 4.64
C SER A 222 -3.02 -13.08 3.22
N MET A 223 -2.55 -12.38 2.19
CA MET A 223 -2.56 -12.87 0.82
C MET A 223 -1.71 -14.15 0.67
N LEU A 224 -0.50 -14.19 1.23
CA LEU A 224 0.33 -15.40 1.16
C LEU A 224 -0.31 -16.59 1.90
N TYR A 225 -1.04 -16.36 2.98
CA TYR A 225 -1.80 -17.40 3.65
C TYR A 225 -2.94 -17.97 2.81
N THR A 226 -3.65 -17.14 2.04
CA THR A 226 -4.68 -17.65 1.11
C THR A 226 -4.08 -18.52 0.00
N HIS A 227 -2.77 -18.37 -0.29
CA HIS A 227 -2.03 -19.26 -1.18
C HIS A 227 -1.35 -20.44 -0.49
N GLY A 228 -1.58 -20.67 0.80
CA GLY A 228 -1.09 -21.85 1.51
C GLY A 228 0.35 -21.75 2.03
N VAL A 229 0.95 -20.56 2.10
CA VAL A 229 2.30 -20.40 2.68
C VAL A 229 2.26 -20.71 4.18
N PRO A 230 3.03 -21.69 4.68
CA PRO A 230 2.88 -22.17 6.05
C PRO A 230 3.58 -21.28 7.09
N GLN A 231 4.70 -20.64 6.76
CA GLN A 231 5.45 -19.81 7.73
C GLN A 231 5.80 -18.44 7.16
N ILE A 232 5.39 -17.39 7.86
CA ILE A 232 5.68 -16.01 7.49
C ILE A 232 6.34 -15.29 8.67
N PHE A 233 7.45 -14.61 8.41
CA PHE A 233 8.23 -13.87 9.40
C PHE A 233 8.13 -12.38 9.09
N ILE A 234 7.49 -11.58 9.94
CA ILE A 234 7.52 -10.11 9.84
C ILE A 234 8.65 -9.58 10.73
N LEU A 235 9.63 -8.95 10.09
CA LEU A 235 10.80 -8.35 10.74
C LEU A 235 10.54 -6.86 10.99
N SER A 236 10.60 -6.45 12.26
CA SER A 236 10.48 -5.06 12.66
C SER A 236 11.70 -4.62 13.45
N ARG A 237 12.32 -3.50 13.03
CA ARG A 237 13.34 -2.83 13.83
C ARG A 237 12.80 -2.22 15.14
N ALA A 238 11.47 -2.08 15.24
CA ALA A 238 10.79 -1.45 16.35
C ALA A 238 10.11 -2.50 17.24
N GLU A 239 9.77 -2.09 18.45
CA GLU A 239 8.85 -2.83 19.31
C GLU A 239 7.41 -2.74 18.81
N LEU A 240 6.52 -3.61 19.31
CA LEU A 240 5.14 -3.70 18.85
C LEU A 240 4.38 -2.37 18.94
N ALA A 241 4.57 -1.64 20.05
CA ALA A 241 3.96 -0.34 20.31
C ALA A 241 4.32 0.75 19.27
N LYS A 242 5.45 0.60 18.60
CA LYS A 242 5.97 1.54 17.59
C LYS A 242 5.75 1.04 16.16
N CYS A 243 5.12 -0.13 15.98
CA CYS A 243 4.79 -0.63 14.66
C CYS A 243 3.63 0.17 14.06
N ALA A 244 3.61 0.31 12.74
CA ALA A 244 2.59 1.06 12.00
C ALA A 244 1.38 0.18 11.63
N PHE A 245 1.07 -0.81 12.46
CA PHE A 245 -0.11 -1.64 12.30
C PHE A 245 -1.33 -0.87 12.81
N SER A 246 -2.40 -0.87 12.02
CA SER A 246 -3.71 -0.53 12.51
C SER A 246 -4.23 -1.63 13.44
N ALA A 247 -4.98 -1.23 14.47
CA ALA A 247 -5.61 -2.19 15.38
C ALA A 247 -6.62 -3.10 14.66
N HIS A 248 -7.19 -2.65 13.53
CA HIS A 248 -8.11 -3.46 12.73
C HIS A 248 -7.37 -4.61 12.03
N GLU A 249 -6.34 -4.31 11.24
CA GLU A 249 -5.61 -5.34 10.47
C GLU A 249 -4.87 -6.33 11.38
N LEU A 250 -4.30 -5.86 12.49
CA LEU A 250 -3.65 -6.74 13.45
C LEU A 250 -4.65 -7.71 14.09
N ARG A 251 -5.83 -7.22 14.51
CA ARG A 251 -6.90 -8.07 15.06
C ARG A 251 -7.38 -9.09 14.04
N LYS A 252 -7.57 -8.69 12.79
CA LYS A 252 -7.96 -9.59 11.71
C LYS A 252 -6.97 -10.76 11.57
N CYS A 253 -5.66 -10.50 11.66
CA CYS A 253 -4.64 -11.55 11.64
C CYS A 253 -4.65 -12.43 12.90
N VAL A 254 -4.82 -11.84 14.09
CA VAL A 254 -4.84 -12.58 15.37
C VAL A 254 -6.08 -13.46 15.54
N HIS A 255 -7.22 -13.03 15.00
CA HIS A 255 -8.48 -13.76 15.08
C HIS A 255 -8.73 -14.71 13.91
N ASP A 256 -7.80 -14.81 12.95
CA ASP A 256 -7.90 -15.81 11.89
C ASP A 256 -7.66 -17.21 12.46
N LYS A 257 -8.70 -18.04 12.43
CA LYS A 257 -8.67 -19.41 12.98
C LYS A 257 -7.59 -20.30 12.37
N ASN A 258 -7.16 -20.01 11.14
CA ASN A 258 -6.17 -20.78 10.39
C ASN A 258 -4.72 -20.33 10.66
N VAL A 259 -4.55 -19.18 11.30
CA VAL A 259 -3.25 -18.57 11.55
C VAL A 259 -2.93 -18.58 13.04
N CYS A 260 -1.77 -19.12 13.41
CA CYS A 260 -1.19 -18.97 14.73
C CYS A 260 -0.24 -17.77 14.71
N VAL A 261 -0.53 -16.73 15.50
CA VAL A 261 0.38 -15.58 15.64
C VAL A 261 1.30 -15.80 16.83
N GLN A 262 2.60 -15.81 16.57
CA GLN A 262 3.65 -15.93 17.57
C GLN A 262 4.48 -14.65 17.61
N GLY A 263 4.70 -14.12 18.81
CA GLY A 263 5.62 -13.01 19.04
C GLY A 263 6.87 -13.53 19.75
N GLY A 264 8.04 -12.96 19.43
CA GLY A 264 9.27 -13.31 20.14
C GLY A 264 10.54 -12.76 19.50
N VAL A 265 11.67 -12.98 20.20
CA VAL A 265 13.02 -12.77 19.68
C VAL A 265 13.53 -14.10 19.11
N LEU A 266 14.28 -14.04 18.00
CA LEU A 266 14.79 -15.23 17.32
C LEU A 266 15.80 -15.97 18.22
N GLY A 267 15.52 -17.23 18.57
CA GLY A 267 16.43 -18.08 19.37
C GLY A 267 15.96 -18.36 20.80
N ASP A 268 14.81 -17.81 21.22
CA ASP A 268 14.17 -18.20 22.48
C ASP A 268 13.17 -19.33 22.20
N ASP A 269 13.68 -20.56 22.01
CA ASP A 269 12.89 -21.76 21.73
C ASP A 269 11.93 -22.14 22.88
N ARG A 270 11.94 -21.39 23.98
CA ARG A 270 11.03 -21.55 25.11
C ARG A 270 10.09 -20.35 25.20
N LYS A 271 8.90 -20.53 24.60
CA LYS A 271 7.70 -19.68 24.72
C LYS A 271 7.66 -18.46 23.78
N GLY A 272 7.47 -18.72 22.49
CA GLY A 272 6.85 -17.77 21.54
C GLY A 272 5.38 -17.44 21.85
N ARG A 273 5.00 -17.33 23.13
CA ARG A 273 3.80 -16.61 23.51
C ARG A 273 4.12 -15.14 23.30
N ILE A 274 3.30 -14.45 22.51
CA ILE A 274 3.13 -13.01 22.69
C ILE A 274 2.96 -12.83 24.20
N VAL A 275 3.96 -12.22 24.84
CA VAL A 275 3.89 -11.87 26.26
C VAL A 275 2.59 -11.10 26.40
N ARG A 276 1.60 -11.73 27.03
CA ARG A 276 0.29 -11.15 27.36
C ARG A 276 0.48 -9.76 27.96
N ASP A 277 1.55 -9.62 28.72
CA ASP A 277 1.95 -8.45 29.49
C ASP A 277 2.22 -7.21 28.61
N GLY A 278 2.57 -7.36 27.33
CA GLY A 278 2.79 -6.21 26.43
C GLY A 278 1.51 -5.59 25.87
N ILE A 279 0.43 -6.38 25.74
CA ILE A 279 -0.90 -5.89 25.37
C ILE A 279 -1.70 -5.53 26.64
N GLU A 280 -1.45 -6.21 27.77
CA GLU A 280 -2.02 -5.91 29.09
C GLU A 280 -1.45 -4.63 29.72
N GLY A 281 -0.17 -4.29 29.48
CA GLY A 281 0.49 -3.09 30.01
C GLY A 281 -0.01 -1.77 29.41
N TYR A 282 -0.82 -1.80 28.35
CA TYR A 282 -1.45 -0.62 27.76
C TYR A 282 -2.59 -0.03 28.62
N LYS A 283 -2.87 -0.62 29.81
CA LYS A 283 -3.92 -0.16 30.74
C LYS A 283 -3.47 0.67 31.94
N MET A 284 -2.19 0.93 32.20
CA MET A 284 -1.79 1.62 33.46
C MET A 284 -0.59 2.57 33.28
N ARG A 285 -0.87 3.83 32.90
CA ARG A 285 -0.12 5.06 33.30
C ARG A 285 -1.01 6.30 33.12
N ARG A 286 -2.10 6.30 33.90
CA ARG A 286 -3.00 7.39 34.31
C ARG A 286 -3.64 6.78 35.56
N ASP A 287 -3.47 7.25 36.79
CA ASP A 287 -3.11 8.54 37.30
C ASP A 287 -2.36 8.33 38.62
N GLY A 288 -1.20 8.96 38.77
CA GLY A 288 -0.59 9.24 40.07
C GLY A 288 -1.02 10.62 40.52
N ILE A 289 -2.32 10.84 40.71
CA ILE A 289 -2.84 11.98 41.47
C ILE A 289 -3.24 11.41 42.82
N ASN A 290 -2.30 11.48 43.75
CA ASN A 290 -2.53 11.22 45.17
C ASN A 290 -3.36 12.39 45.70
N THR A 291 -4.65 12.17 45.93
CA THR A 291 -5.39 12.95 46.92
C THR A 291 -5.30 12.19 48.23
N ASP A 292 -4.51 12.69 49.16
CA ASP A 292 -4.84 12.52 50.57
C ASP A 292 -4.46 13.76 51.38
N LYS A 293 -5.45 14.18 52.15
CA LYS A 293 -5.46 15.31 53.07
C LYS A 293 -4.54 15.03 54.26
N GLY A 294 -3.74 16.02 54.64
CA GLY A 294 -3.03 16.04 55.92
C GLY A 294 -2.57 17.44 56.24
N MET A 295 -3.25 18.06 57.20
CA MET A 295 -2.94 19.35 57.84
C MET A 295 -1.44 19.51 58.19
N LEU A 296 -0.91 20.71 57.95
CA LEU A 296 -0.27 21.53 59.00
C LEU A 296 0.00 22.95 58.46
N GLU A 297 -0.38 23.90 59.30
CA GLU A 297 -0.25 25.35 59.15
C GLU A 297 1.21 25.83 59.26
N VAL A 298 1.45 27.05 58.79
CA VAL A 298 2.13 28.17 59.49
C VAL A 298 3.01 29.01 58.52
N GLU A 299 2.44 30.18 58.22
CA GLU A 299 3.01 31.53 58.20
C GLU A 299 3.95 32.09 57.10
N ASN A 300 3.44 33.23 56.60
CA ASN A 300 4.07 34.55 56.40
C ASN A 300 4.88 34.85 55.13
N GLY A 301 4.49 35.96 54.49
CA GLY A 301 5.26 36.62 53.44
C GLY A 301 4.42 37.44 52.46
N THR A 302 3.79 38.49 52.95
CA THR A 302 3.19 39.60 52.18
C THR A 302 4.19 40.29 51.25
N GLU A 303 3.78 40.66 50.04
CA GLU A 303 3.82 42.05 49.56
C GLU A 303 3.03 42.23 48.26
N LYS A 304 2.16 43.24 48.26
CA LYS A 304 1.36 43.79 47.16
C LYS A 304 1.91 45.19 46.84
N GLU A 305 1.44 45.73 45.71
CA GLU A 305 1.47 47.13 45.22
C GLU A 305 2.46 47.36 44.05
N ASN A 306 2.14 48.04 42.94
CA ASN A 306 1.05 48.97 42.56
C ASN A 306 0.88 48.99 41.00
N ASP A 307 -0.36 49.04 40.47
CA ASP A 307 -1.04 50.16 39.75
C ASP A 307 -0.27 50.80 38.54
N LYS A 308 -0.81 51.19 37.37
CA LYS A 308 -2.17 51.36 36.80
C LYS A 308 -2.08 51.76 35.30
N ASN A 309 -3.23 51.71 34.61
CA ASN A 309 -3.63 52.31 33.31
C ASN A 309 -3.03 51.70 32.02
N GLU A 310 -3.75 51.43 30.93
CA GLU A 310 -4.91 52.13 30.33
C GLU A 310 -5.80 51.21 29.46
N MET A 311 -6.98 51.73 29.10
CA MET A 311 -8.21 51.11 28.58
C MET A 311 -8.25 50.75 27.07
N VAL A 312 -8.97 49.64 26.79
CA VAL A 312 -10.06 49.48 25.78
C VAL A 312 -9.76 49.11 24.29
N HIS A 313 -10.23 47.89 23.95
CA HIS A 313 -10.81 47.33 22.69
C HIS A 313 -10.02 47.44 21.36
N LYS A 314 -9.96 46.47 20.44
CA LYS A 314 -10.60 45.16 20.23
C LYS A 314 -9.87 44.49 19.02
N GLU A 315 -9.94 43.17 18.99
CA GLU A 315 -9.92 42.29 17.78
C GLU A 315 -8.60 41.87 17.12
N MET A 316 -8.58 40.55 16.86
CA MET A 316 -7.73 39.74 15.97
C MET A 316 -6.34 39.33 16.45
N GLU A 317 -6.28 38.30 17.29
CA GLU A 317 -5.26 37.25 17.13
C GLU A 317 -5.91 35.86 17.21
N GLY A 318 -5.86 35.16 16.08
CA GLY A 318 -6.34 33.80 15.90
C GLY A 318 -5.37 32.79 16.51
N ASN A 319 -5.79 32.15 17.59
CA ASN A 319 -5.14 30.95 18.10
C ASN A 319 -5.46 29.76 17.17
N SER A 320 -4.46 29.32 16.41
CA SER A 320 -4.49 28.05 15.69
C SER A 320 -4.49 26.89 16.68
N SER A 321 -5.67 26.37 17.00
CA SER A 321 -5.81 25.11 17.73
C SER A 321 -5.49 23.93 16.80
N THR A 322 -4.27 23.42 16.91
CA THR A 322 -3.90 22.11 16.37
C THR A 322 -4.70 21.03 17.10
N THR A 323 -5.86 20.66 16.56
CA THR A 323 -6.66 19.54 17.05
C THR A 323 -5.96 18.23 16.66
N THR A 324 -5.09 17.75 17.54
CA THR A 324 -4.68 16.34 17.54
C THR A 324 -5.89 15.47 17.87
N PHE A 325 -6.51 14.87 16.85
CA PHE A 325 -7.47 13.78 17.02
C PHE A 325 -6.76 12.57 17.64
N GLY A 326 -6.66 12.54 18.97
CA GLY A 326 -6.30 11.36 19.74
C GLY A 326 -7.47 10.41 19.76
N THR A 327 -7.46 9.38 18.91
CA THR A 327 -8.32 8.20 19.11
C THR A 327 -8.01 7.59 20.49
N PRO A 328 -9.02 7.29 21.32
CA PRO A 328 -8.79 6.68 22.63
C PRO A 328 -8.14 5.29 22.48
N PRO A 329 -7.28 4.90 23.44
CA PRO A 329 -6.68 3.56 23.44
C PRO A 329 -7.77 2.48 23.54
N VAL A 330 -7.65 1.47 22.68
CA VAL A 330 -8.56 0.34 22.58
C VAL A 330 -8.54 -0.45 23.89
N GLN A 331 -9.69 -0.59 24.55
CA GLN A 331 -9.85 -1.50 25.69
C GLN A 331 -9.98 -2.93 25.17
N PHE A 332 -9.03 -3.81 25.52
CA PHE A 332 -9.14 -5.25 25.26
C PHE A 332 -10.00 -5.91 26.36
N ASN A 333 -11.04 -6.64 25.95
CA ASN A 333 -11.88 -7.43 26.84
C ASN A 333 -11.22 -8.78 27.16
N ARG A 334 -11.10 -9.08 28.46
CA ARG A 334 -10.31 -10.18 29.04
C ARG A 334 -10.92 -11.59 28.84
N LEU A 335 -12.21 -11.67 28.49
CA LEU A 335 -12.97 -12.93 28.50
C LEU A 335 -12.90 -13.70 27.16
N GLU A 336 -12.67 -13.02 26.03
CA GLU A 336 -12.73 -13.68 24.71
C GLU A 336 -11.44 -14.43 24.32
N THR A 337 -10.29 -14.05 24.86
CA THR A 337 -8.99 -14.67 24.49
C THR A 337 -8.70 -15.99 25.22
N ASN A 338 -9.38 -16.29 26.33
CA ASN A 338 -9.17 -17.53 27.09
C ASN A 338 -9.93 -18.74 26.51
N ALA A 339 -11.07 -18.50 25.83
CA ALA A 339 -11.91 -19.57 25.29
C ALA A 339 -11.40 -20.13 23.95
N PHE A 340 -10.61 -19.38 23.19
CA PHE A 340 -10.34 -19.70 21.77
C PHE A 340 -9.16 -20.66 21.50
N ASN A 341 -8.36 -20.99 22.51
CA ASN A 341 -7.15 -21.81 22.35
C ASN A 341 -7.29 -23.27 22.84
N ARG A 342 -8.47 -23.72 23.30
CA ARG A 342 -8.60 -25.02 23.99
C ARG A 342 -9.28 -26.15 23.23
N THR A 343 -9.76 -25.93 22.01
CA THR A 343 -10.35 -26.98 21.17
C THR A 343 -9.85 -26.84 19.74
N GLN A 344 -8.63 -27.33 19.46
CA GLN A 344 -8.06 -27.29 18.12
C GLN A 344 -7.66 -28.69 17.65
N THR A 345 -8.42 -29.16 16.67
CA THR A 345 -8.13 -30.30 15.79
C THR A 345 -6.75 -30.13 15.13
N ASN A 346 -6.01 -31.23 14.96
CA ASN A 346 -4.64 -31.34 14.43
C ASN A 346 -4.42 -30.86 12.97
N GLN A 347 -5.19 -29.92 12.43
CA GLN A 347 -4.89 -29.31 11.14
C GLN A 347 -3.66 -28.41 11.27
N SER A 348 -2.69 -28.57 10.36
CA SER A 348 -1.44 -27.81 10.35
C SER A 348 -1.72 -26.32 10.19
N LYS A 349 -1.72 -25.58 11.30
CA LYS A 349 -1.94 -24.13 11.29
C LYS A 349 -0.77 -23.42 10.62
N GLN A 350 -1.10 -22.45 9.78
CA GLN A 350 -0.12 -21.50 9.27
C GLN A 350 0.38 -20.65 10.44
N THR A 351 1.65 -20.22 10.42
CA THR A 351 2.25 -19.50 11.55
C THR A 351 2.84 -18.16 11.12
N LEU A 352 2.37 -17.09 11.78
CA LEU A 352 2.88 -15.73 11.65
C LEU A 352 3.83 -15.42 12.80
N TYR A 353 5.10 -15.24 12.49
CA TYR A 353 6.12 -14.82 13.46
C TYR A 353 6.32 -13.30 13.39
N LEU A 354 6.05 -12.61 14.49
CA LEU A 354 6.36 -11.19 14.66
C LEU A 354 7.72 -11.05 15.36
N LEU A 355 8.76 -10.83 14.58
CA LEU A 355 10.14 -10.67 15.04
C LEU A 355 10.45 -9.19 15.26
N LEU A 356 10.24 -8.73 16.48
CA LEU A 356 10.37 -7.33 16.90
C LEU A 356 11.82 -7.01 17.29
N ASN A 357 12.18 -5.72 17.34
CA ASN A 357 13.54 -5.26 17.64
C ASN A 357 14.63 -6.01 16.84
N THR A 358 14.32 -6.32 15.58
CA THR A 358 15.11 -7.17 14.69
C THR A 358 15.40 -6.41 13.40
N VAL A 359 16.68 -6.20 13.12
CA VAL A 359 17.15 -5.49 11.93
C VAL A 359 17.77 -6.48 10.95
N LEU A 360 17.33 -6.45 9.69
CA LEU A 360 17.94 -7.24 8.63
C LEU A 360 19.29 -6.63 8.24
N GLN A 361 20.38 -7.38 8.45
CA GLN A 361 21.76 -6.94 8.16
C GLN A 361 22.25 -7.42 6.81
N SER A 362 22.01 -8.70 6.47
CA SER A 362 22.46 -9.26 5.19
C SER A 362 21.52 -10.33 4.66
N ILE A 363 21.54 -10.52 3.34
CA ILE A 363 20.84 -11.62 2.65
C ILE A 363 21.88 -12.40 1.85
N ARG A 364 22.05 -13.68 2.15
CA ARG A 364 22.91 -14.60 1.40
C ARG A 364 22.04 -15.57 0.61
N LYS A 365 22.19 -15.57 -0.72
CA LYS A 365 21.50 -16.55 -1.59
C LYS A 365 22.16 -17.92 -1.46
N LYS A 366 21.33 -18.95 -1.28
CA LYS A 366 21.63 -20.38 -1.47
C LYS A 366 20.90 -20.87 -2.72
N ALA A 367 21.23 -22.06 -3.21
CA ALA A 367 20.76 -22.62 -4.49
C ALA A 367 19.32 -22.22 -4.86
N SER A 368 18.36 -22.46 -3.96
CA SER A 368 16.94 -22.12 -4.15
C SER A 368 16.32 -21.35 -2.97
N SER A 369 17.11 -20.87 -2.02
CA SER A 369 16.62 -20.20 -0.81
C SER A 369 17.57 -19.09 -0.35
N TYR A 370 17.21 -18.39 0.72
CA TYR A 370 17.97 -17.30 1.31
C TYR A 370 18.25 -17.60 2.78
N ASN A 371 19.44 -17.22 3.23
CA ASN A 371 19.79 -17.10 4.62
C ASN A 371 19.90 -15.62 4.97
N LEU A 372 19.22 -15.21 6.05
CA LEU A 372 19.17 -13.82 6.50
C LEU A 372 19.98 -13.68 7.78
N THR A 373 20.92 -12.74 7.82
CA THR A 373 21.58 -12.33 9.06
C THR A 373 20.75 -11.21 9.69
N LEU A 374 20.34 -11.41 10.93
CA LEU A 374 19.48 -10.53 11.69
C LEU A 374 20.25 -10.01 12.91
N GLN A 375 20.25 -8.70 13.13
CA GLN A 375 20.73 -8.12 14.38
C GLN A 375 19.55 -7.97 15.35
N THR A 376 19.65 -8.61 16.51
CA THR A 376 18.70 -8.50 17.62
C THR A 376 19.38 -7.89 18.85
N LYS A 377 18.64 -7.69 19.93
CA LYS A 377 19.21 -7.29 21.22
C LYS A 377 20.18 -8.33 21.80
N GLU A 378 20.03 -9.60 21.43
CA GLU A 378 20.89 -10.72 21.86
C GLU A 378 22.10 -10.93 20.93
N GLY A 379 22.33 -10.01 20.00
CA GLY A 379 23.39 -10.12 19.00
C GLY A 379 22.89 -10.61 17.65
N ASN A 380 23.79 -11.19 16.86
CA ASN A 380 23.49 -11.61 15.50
C ASN A 380 22.89 -13.02 15.48
N LYS A 381 21.75 -13.17 14.82
CA LYS A 381 21.05 -14.44 14.62
C LYS A 381 20.91 -14.73 13.12
N GLU A 382 20.74 -15.99 12.76
CA GLU A 382 20.57 -16.41 11.36
C GLU A 382 19.19 -17.03 11.14
N LEU A 383 18.44 -16.49 10.18
CA LEU A 383 17.17 -17.05 9.73
C LEU A 383 17.39 -17.77 8.39
N LYS A 384 17.38 -19.10 8.41
CA LYS A 384 17.76 -19.97 7.28
C LYS A 384 16.56 -20.39 6.43
N ASN A 385 16.83 -20.80 5.19
CA ASN A 385 15.87 -21.45 4.29
C ASN A 385 14.62 -20.60 4.01
N ILE A 386 14.79 -19.30 3.80
CA ILE A 386 13.73 -18.40 3.38
C ILE A 386 13.58 -18.49 1.86
N ASP A 387 12.39 -18.78 1.35
CA ASP A 387 12.16 -18.89 -0.11
C ASP A 387 11.99 -17.50 -0.75
N LEU A 388 11.41 -16.54 -0.03
CA LEU A 388 11.14 -15.18 -0.52
C LEU A 388 11.38 -14.12 0.56
N VAL A 389 12.02 -13.01 0.18
CA VAL A 389 12.15 -11.83 1.03
C VAL A 389 11.35 -10.68 0.42
N VAL A 390 10.41 -10.13 1.18
CA VAL A 390 9.50 -9.06 0.77
C VAL A 390 9.84 -7.78 1.52
N ASN A 391 10.01 -6.67 0.82
CA ASN A 391 10.25 -5.35 1.39
C ASN A 391 8.93 -4.58 1.51
N CYS A 392 8.53 -4.37 2.76
CA CYS A 392 7.36 -3.59 3.18
C CYS A 392 7.77 -2.41 4.09
N THR A 393 8.96 -1.84 3.91
CA THR A 393 9.46 -0.69 4.71
C THR A 393 8.80 0.66 4.39
N GLY A 394 7.67 0.62 3.67
CA GLY A 394 6.87 1.77 3.30
C GLY A 394 7.34 2.45 2.02
N TYR A 395 6.87 3.67 1.86
CA TYR A 395 7.12 4.51 0.68
C TYR A 395 7.79 5.82 1.12
N THR A 396 8.36 6.51 0.15
CA THR A 396 8.91 7.86 0.28
C THR A 396 8.23 8.78 -0.73
N GLY A 397 8.26 10.08 -0.47
CA GLY A 397 7.93 11.07 -1.49
C GLY A 397 8.80 10.90 -2.73
N ARG A 398 8.37 11.53 -3.82
CA ARG A 398 9.14 11.61 -5.06
C ARG A 398 9.90 12.93 -5.11
N ASP A 399 10.93 12.95 -5.93
CA ASP A 399 11.49 14.21 -6.39
C ASP A 399 10.48 14.87 -7.35
N LEU A 400 10.01 16.03 -6.93
CA LEU A 400 8.97 16.81 -7.60
C LEU A 400 9.55 18.01 -8.36
N SER A 401 10.86 18.28 -8.22
CA SER A 401 11.56 19.41 -8.88
C SER A 401 11.50 19.38 -10.40
N ARG A 402 11.25 18.19 -10.98
CA ARG A 402 11.07 18.01 -12.43
C ARG A 402 9.70 18.42 -12.96
N TYR A 403 8.75 18.75 -12.09
CA TYR A 403 7.41 19.20 -12.47
C TYR A 403 7.35 20.72 -12.35
N VAL A 404 7.99 21.41 -13.29
CA VAL A 404 8.03 22.87 -13.39
C VAL A 404 7.46 23.26 -14.74
N CYS A 405 6.57 24.25 -14.73
CA CYS A 405 6.02 24.89 -15.92
C CYS A 405 5.49 26.29 -15.57
N ASP A 406 5.07 27.05 -16.58
CA ASP A 406 4.60 28.44 -16.42
C ASP A 406 3.20 28.55 -15.80
N LYS A 407 2.56 27.42 -15.48
CA LYS A 407 1.24 27.36 -14.85
C LYS A 407 1.37 26.95 -13.39
N PRO A 408 0.40 27.31 -12.52
CA PRO A 408 0.36 26.80 -11.15
C PRO A 408 0.42 25.28 -11.10
N VAL A 409 1.39 24.77 -10.32
CA VAL A 409 1.61 23.34 -10.11
C VAL A 409 1.30 22.97 -8.66
N TYR A 410 0.36 22.05 -8.49
CA TYR A 410 -0.05 21.52 -7.19
C TYR A 410 0.42 20.09 -7.01
N PHE A 411 0.66 19.69 -5.76
CA PHE A 411 1.10 18.33 -5.41
C PHE A 411 0.09 17.69 -4.47
N LEU A 412 -0.37 16.50 -4.81
CA LEU A 412 -1.45 15.84 -4.07
C LEU A 412 -1.16 14.38 -3.74
N GLY A 413 -1.58 13.98 -2.53
CA GLY A 413 -1.51 12.61 -2.05
C GLY A 413 -0.07 12.19 -1.70
N TRP A 414 0.25 10.93 -1.95
CA TRP A 414 1.50 10.32 -1.47
C TRP A 414 2.76 10.71 -2.25
N CYS A 415 2.66 11.55 -3.29
CA CYS A 415 3.84 11.99 -4.03
C CYS A 415 4.71 12.95 -3.23
N LYS A 416 4.11 13.77 -2.34
CA LYS A 416 4.81 14.68 -1.42
C LYS A 416 5.11 13.99 -0.09
N ASP A 417 4.09 13.45 0.56
CA ASP A 417 4.20 12.76 1.85
C ASP A 417 3.55 11.38 1.76
N ALA A 418 4.38 10.35 1.68
CA ALA A 418 3.97 8.97 1.43
C ALA A 418 3.44 8.24 2.68
N ARG A 419 2.78 8.98 3.57
CA ARG A 419 2.13 8.50 4.79
C ARG A 419 0.64 8.87 4.79
N GLY A 420 -0.10 8.28 5.71
CA GLY A 420 -1.52 8.58 5.93
C GLY A 420 -2.45 7.61 5.24
N SER A 421 -3.61 7.39 5.87
CA SER A 421 -4.70 6.54 5.35
C SER A 421 -5.43 7.23 4.19
N LEU A 422 -6.35 6.50 3.55
CA LEU A 422 -7.24 7.08 2.53
C LEU A 422 -8.06 8.26 3.07
N GLY A 423 -8.40 8.27 4.35
CA GLY A 423 -9.10 9.39 5.00
C GLY A 423 -8.26 10.67 5.02
N VAL A 424 -6.97 10.57 5.35
CA VAL A 424 -6.03 11.70 5.30
C VAL A 424 -5.86 12.20 3.86
N VAL A 425 -5.73 11.28 2.90
CA VAL A 425 -5.63 11.62 1.48
C VAL A 425 -6.89 12.34 0.97
N LYS A 426 -8.08 11.91 1.43
CA LYS A 426 -9.34 12.58 1.12
C LYS A 426 -9.35 14.02 1.66
N GLY A 427 -9.01 14.23 2.93
CA GLY A 427 -8.97 15.56 3.54
C GLY A 427 -8.06 16.53 2.77
N ARG A 428 -6.82 16.10 2.50
CA ARG A 428 -5.85 16.89 1.71
C ARG A 428 -6.32 17.19 0.29
N ALA A 429 -7.09 16.29 -0.32
CA ALA A 429 -7.63 16.49 -1.67
C ALA A 429 -8.75 17.54 -1.69
N VAL A 430 -9.58 17.58 -0.64
CA VAL A 430 -10.61 18.62 -0.45
C VAL A 430 -9.96 19.98 -0.20
N GLU A 431 -9.03 20.07 0.75
CA GLU A 431 -8.30 21.31 1.06
C GLU A 431 -7.57 21.89 -0.16
N LEU A 432 -7.01 21.03 -1.01
CA LEU A 432 -6.38 21.47 -2.25
C LEU A 432 -7.42 21.96 -3.27
N ALA A 433 -8.54 21.27 -3.39
CA ALA A 433 -9.60 21.64 -4.32
C ALA A 433 -10.17 23.03 -3.99
N ASP A 434 -10.47 23.30 -2.72
CA ASP A 434 -10.98 24.60 -2.26
C ASP A 434 -9.99 25.72 -2.61
N ARG A 435 -8.71 25.50 -2.31
CA ARG A 435 -7.65 26.45 -2.67
C ARG A 435 -7.55 26.69 -4.17
N MET A 436 -7.65 25.64 -5.00
CA MET A 436 -7.63 25.80 -6.44
C MET A 436 -8.85 26.58 -6.95
N ILE A 437 -10.01 26.40 -6.33
CA ILE A 437 -11.22 27.14 -6.66
C ILE A 437 -11.01 28.64 -6.43
N ASP A 438 -10.38 29.00 -5.32
CA ASP A 438 -10.12 30.39 -4.97
C ASP A 438 -8.97 31.00 -5.79
N GLU A 439 -7.82 30.31 -5.90
CA GLU A 439 -6.63 30.82 -6.59
C GLU A 439 -6.79 30.93 -8.12
N LEU A 440 -7.58 30.02 -8.72
CA LEU A 440 -7.80 29.99 -10.17
C LEU A 440 -9.16 30.55 -10.57
N ASP A 441 -9.92 31.13 -9.63
CA ASP A 441 -11.27 31.66 -9.87
C ASP A 441 -12.18 30.67 -10.64
N LEU A 442 -12.31 29.44 -10.11
CA LEU A 442 -13.02 28.35 -10.82
C LEU A 442 -14.55 28.40 -10.71
N LYS A 443 -15.11 29.40 -10.02
CA LYS A 443 -16.55 29.49 -9.73
C LYS A 443 -17.41 29.83 -10.95
#